data_AF-A0AAD8WPY5-F1
#
_entry.id   AF-A0AAD8WPY5-F1
#
_cell.length_a   1.000
_cell.length_b   1.000
_cell.length_c   1.000
_cell.angle_alpha   90.00
_cell.angle_beta   90.00
_cell.angle_gamma   90.00
#
_symmetry.space_group_name_H-M   'P 1'
#
loop_
_entity.id
_entity.type
_entity.pdbx_description
1 polymer ?
#
loop_
_entity_poly.entity_id
_entity_poly.type
_entity_poly.pdbx_seq_one_letter_code
_entity_poly.pdbx_strand_id
1 'polypeptide(L)'
;MAATATAAAGAVAAFTSGRRISTSPPSSLSSPFLPRAAGAIVARRRAAAPTARRAAAAVSVRAQAQKSVLIVNTNSGGHAVIGFYFAKALLAAGHSVTVLTVGEEGSDKMKKPPFSRFSELTSAGASTVWGDPADVGAAVGGASFDVVLDNNGKDLDAVKPVADWAKSAGVGQFLFISSAGIYTLTDQPPHVEGDAVKESAGHVGVEKYIAAEFGSWASFRPQYMIGSGNNKDCEEWFFDRIVRKRPVPIPGSGMQLTNISHARDLGSMLTLAVENPDAAAGKIFNCVSDRAVTLDGLAKMCAAAAGTTAEIVHYDPAAAGVDAKKAFPFRNMHFYAEPRAAKEVLGWTSSTNLPEDLKERFAEYASSGRGEKAMTFDLDDKILSAVGAAPVSVAA
;
A
#
# COMPACT_ATOMS: atom_id res chain seq x y z
N MET A 1 -9.47 41.65 46.33
CA MET A 1 -10.77 42.24 45.91
C MET A 1 -11.13 41.59 44.59
N ALA A 2 -11.71 40.40 44.55
CA ALA A 2 -13.13 40.10 44.79
C ALA A 2 -14.06 40.86 43.83
N ALA A 3 -14.40 40.23 42.70
CA ALA A 3 -15.58 40.53 41.90
C ALA A 3 -16.20 39.19 41.51
N THR A 4 -17.13 38.74 42.35
CA THR A 4 -18.03 37.61 42.16
C THR A 4 -19.17 38.03 41.22
N ALA A 5 -19.37 37.28 40.14
CA ALA A 5 -20.55 37.39 39.28
C ALA A 5 -21.45 36.16 39.49
N THR A 6 -22.72 36.48 39.69
CA THR A 6 -23.81 35.65 40.22
C THR A 6 -24.42 34.72 39.17
N ALA A 7 -24.95 33.60 39.64
CA ALA A 7 -25.64 32.57 38.89
C ALA A 7 -27.00 33.02 38.31
N ALA A 8 -27.41 32.37 37.21
CA ALA A 8 -28.81 32.15 36.87
C ALA A 8 -28.97 30.78 36.20
N ALA A 9 -29.81 29.94 36.81
CA ALA A 9 -30.15 28.59 36.40
C ALA A 9 -31.23 28.60 35.31
N GLY A 10 -31.11 27.70 34.33
CA GLY A 10 -32.16 27.36 33.37
C GLY A 10 -32.34 25.85 33.34
N ALA A 11 -33.47 25.39 33.88
CA ALA A 11 -33.87 23.99 33.94
C ALA A 11 -34.33 23.49 32.56
N VAL A 12 -33.91 22.27 32.18
CA VAL A 12 -34.55 21.50 31.11
C VAL A 12 -34.73 20.05 31.58
N ALA A 13 -35.96 19.58 31.39
CA ALA A 13 -36.58 18.42 32.00
C ALA A 13 -36.00 17.07 31.54
N ALA A 14 -35.94 16.12 32.48
CA ALA A 14 -35.71 14.71 32.25
C ALA A 14 -36.99 14.02 31.75
N PHE A 15 -36.91 13.34 30.61
CA PHE A 15 -37.90 12.37 30.17
C PHE A 15 -37.43 10.97 30.59
N THR A 16 -38.19 10.34 31.48
CA THR A 16 -38.08 8.92 31.82
C THR A 16 -39.25 8.20 31.16
N SER A 17 -39.00 7.11 30.44
CA SER A 17 -40.07 6.18 30.04
C SER A 17 -39.67 4.76 30.42
N GLY A 18 -40.54 4.12 31.20
CA GLY A 18 -40.29 2.85 31.87
C GLY A 18 -40.43 1.63 30.98
N ARG A 19 -39.71 0.58 31.40
CA ARG A 19 -39.85 -0.83 31.03
C ARG A 19 -41.28 -1.34 31.22
N ARG A 20 -41.75 -2.19 30.30
CA ARG A 20 -42.57 -3.37 30.63
C ARG A 20 -42.14 -4.59 29.82
N ILE A 21 -41.93 -5.67 30.54
CA ILE A 21 -41.70 -7.05 30.10
C ILE A 21 -43.07 -7.75 30.09
N SER A 22 -43.32 -8.61 29.10
CA SER A 22 -44.40 -9.61 29.15
C SER A 22 -43.96 -10.90 28.47
N THR A 23 -44.31 -12.02 29.09
CA THR A 23 -43.78 -13.38 28.87
C THR A 23 -44.90 -14.36 28.49
N SER A 24 -44.64 -15.16 27.43
CA SER A 24 -45.05 -16.57 27.17
C SER A 24 -46.54 -16.88 26.88
N PRO A 25 -46.92 -18.08 26.33
CA PRO A 25 -46.17 -19.32 26.01
C PRO A 25 -46.45 -19.93 24.59
N PRO A 26 -45.92 -21.14 24.23
CA PRO A 26 -46.03 -21.73 22.89
C PRO A 26 -47.12 -22.81 22.78
N SER A 27 -47.59 -23.10 21.55
CA SER A 27 -48.49 -24.21 21.25
C SER A 27 -47.99 -25.04 20.06
N SER A 28 -47.65 -26.29 20.34
CA SER A 28 -47.57 -27.41 19.41
C SER A 28 -48.98 -27.85 18.99
N LEU A 29 -49.11 -28.51 17.83
CA LEU A 29 -49.95 -29.72 17.59
C LEU A 29 -49.98 -30.11 16.09
N SER A 30 -49.42 -31.30 15.81
CA SER A 30 -49.97 -32.42 15.01
C SER A 30 -50.70 -32.20 13.66
N SER A 31 -50.14 -32.83 12.61
CA SER A 31 -50.85 -33.51 11.49
C SER A 31 -51.89 -34.54 12.01
N PRO A 32 -52.88 -35.07 11.23
CA PRO A 32 -52.77 -35.50 9.82
C PRO A 32 -54.04 -35.30 8.95
N PHE A 33 -53.96 -35.63 7.64
CA PHE A 33 -54.86 -36.53 6.88
C PHE A 33 -54.78 -36.25 5.36
N LEU A 34 -54.39 -37.29 4.62
CA LEU A 34 -54.51 -37.41 3.16
C LEU A 34 -55.98 -37.69 2.78
N PRO A 35 -56.32 -37.49 1.48
CA PRO A 35 -56.79 -38.67 0.77
C PRO A 35 -56.04 -38.95 -0.54
N ARG A 36 -56.14 -40.23 -0.86
CA ARG A 36 -55.48 -41.05 -1.85
C ARG A 36 -56.28 -41.00 -3.15
N ALA A 37 -55.64 -40.67 -4.28
CA ALA A 37 -56.16 -40.97 -5.61
C ALA A 37 -55.17 -41.87 -6.33
N ALA A 38 -55.66 -43.03 -6.74
CA ALA A 38 -54.95 -44.05 -7.48
C ALA A 38 -54.88 -43.70 -8.97
N GLY A 39 -53.82 -44.15 -9.65
CA GLY A 39 -53.90 -44.36 -11.10
C GLY A 39 -52.58 -44.29 -11.87
N ALA A 40 -52.23 -45.42 -12.48
CA ALA A 40 -51.33 -45.60 -13.63
C ALA A 40 -49.82 -45.52 -13.42
N ILE A 41 -49.21 -46.70 -13.26
CA ILE A 41 -47.81 -46.96 -13.58
C ILE A 41 -47.64 -46.88 -15.09
N VAL A 42 -46.97 -45.84 -15.58
CA VAL A 42 -46.42 -45.79 -16.94
C VAL A 42 -44.91 -45.86 -16.84
N ALA A 43 -44.33 -46.97 -17.30
CA ALA A 43 -42.90 -47.14 -17.41
C ALA A 43 -42.33 -46.11 -18.42
N ARG A 44 -41.67 -45.06 -17.92
CA ARG A 44 -40.87 -44.15 -18.75
C ARG A 44 -39.42 -44.62 -18.79
N ARG A 45 -38.97 -44.92 -20.00
CA ARG A 45 -37.57 -45.15 -20.39
C ARG A 45 -36.67 -44.05 -19.82
N ARG A 46 -35.54 -44.43 -19.21
CA ARG A 46 -34.44 -43.52 -18.86
C ARG A 46 -33.94 -42.84 -20.13
N ALA A 47 -34.20 -41.55 -20.28
CA ALA A 47 -33.49 -40.70 -21.22
C ALA A 47 -32.12 -40.37 -20.61
N ALA A 48 -31.05 -40.63 -21.36
CA ALA A 48 -29.70 -40.23 -21.00
C ALA A 48 -29.60 -38.70 -20.98
N ALA A 49 -29.02 -38.14 -19.92
CA ALA A 49 -28.71 -36.72 -19.83
C ALA A 49 -27.65 -36.35 -20.89
N PRO A 50 -27.73 -35.18 -21.54
CA PRO A 50 -26.71 -34.75 -22.47
C PRO A 50 -25.43 -34.46 -21.70
N THR A 51 -24.34 -35.15 -22.06
CA THR A 51 -23.00 -34.83 -21.60
C THR A 51 -22.65 -33.42 -22.06
N ALA A 52 -22.63 -32.47 -21.12
CA ALA A 52 -22.07 -31.15 -21.36
C ALA A 52 -20.58 -31.31 -21.70
N ARG A 53 -20.24 -31.17 -22.99
CA ARG A 53 -18.86 -30.94 -23.40
C ARG A 53 -18.42 -29.64 -22.75
N ARG A 54 -17.65 -29.73 -21.66
CA ARG A 54 -16.80 -28.62 -21.23
C ARG A 54 -15.85 -28.34 -22.37
N ALA A 55 -16.13 -27.29 -23.14
CA ALA A 55 -15.12 -26.68 -24.00
C ALA A 55 -14.04 -26.16 -23.04
N ALA A 56 -12.92 -26.87 -22.97
CA ALA A 56 -11.71 -26.32 -22.40
C ALA A 56 -11.38 -25.10 -23.26
N ALA A 57 -11.60 -23.89 -22.73
CA ALA A 57 -11.06 -22.69 -23.32
C ALA A 57 -9.54 -22.87 -23.32
N ALA A 58 -8.98 -23.15 -24.49
CA ALA A 58 -7.54 -23.10 -24.67
C ALA A 58 -7.13 -21.65 -24.40
N VAL A 59 -6.50 -21.41 -23.25
CA VAL A 59 -5.78 -20.15 -23.01
C VAL A 59 -4.63 -20.17 -23.99
N SER A 60 -4.80 -19.51 -25.14
CA SER A 60 -3.68 -19.18 -26.00
C SER A 60 -2.82 -18.18 -25.22
N VAL A 61 -1.75 -18.66 -24.60
CA VAL A 61 -0.66 -17.79 -24.16
C VAL A 61 -0.07 -17.22 -25.43
N ARG A 62 -0.57 -16.06 -25.86
CA ARG A 62 0.10 -15.28 -26.90
C ARG A 62 1.45 -14.96 -26.29
N ALA A 63 2.54 -15.47 -26.88
CA ALA A 63 3.88 -15.07 -26.47
C ALA A 63 3.92 -13.55 -26.54
N GLN A 64 3.89 -12.91 -25.38
CA GLN A 64 3.95 -11.48 -25.26
C GLN A 64 5.30 -11.04 -25.80
N ALA A 65 5.31 -10.10 -26.74
CA ALA A 65 6.56 -9.58 -27.25
C ALA A 65 7.39 -9.03 -26.08
N GLN A 66 8.65 -9.44 -26.00
CA GLN A 66 9.60 -8.89 -25.05
C GLN A 66 9.68 -7.38 -25.26
N LYS A 67 9.49 -6.61 -24.19
CA LYS A 67 9.63 -5.15 -24.16
C LYS A 67 10.94 -4.76 -23.48
N SER A 68 11.51 -3.65 -23.93
CA SER A 68 12.61 -2.93 -23.28
C SER A 68 12.04 -1.82 -22.39
N VAL A 69 12.31 -1.89 -21.09
CA VAL A 69 11.78 -0.96 -20.09
C VAL A 69 12.90 -0.19 -19.41
N LEU A 70 12.81 1.14 -19.44
CA LEU A 70 13.64 2.02 -18.62
C LEU A 70 12.90 2.39 -17.34
N ILE A 71 13.55 2.21 -16.20
CA ILE A 71 13.06 2.66 -14.90
C ILE A 71 13.96 3.80 -14.42
N VAL A 72 13.42 5.02 -14.40
CA VAL A 72 14.08 6.18 -13.76
C VAL A 72 13.75 6.12 -12.27
N ASN A 73 14.68 5.61 -11.48
CA ASN A 73 14.49 5.28 -10.08
C ASN A 73 15.08 6.37 -9.17
N THR A 74 14.31 6.80 -8.17
CA THR A 74 14.83 7.68 -7.12
C THR A 74 16.00 7.04 -6.36
N ASN A 75 16.91 7.88 -5.85
CA ASN A 75 18.07 7.45 -5.07
C ASN A 75 17.83 7.39 -3.56
N SER A 76 16.59 7.61 -3.11
CA SER A 76 16.29 7.67 -1.68
C SER A 76 14.82 7.44 -1.37
N GLY A 77 14.55 7.21 -0.08
CA GLY A 77 13.20 7.09 0.44
C GLY A 77 12.50 5.79 0.02
N GLY A 78 11.29 5.62 0.57
CA GLY A 78 10.53 4.39 0.38
C GLY A 78 10.24 4.06 -1.09
N HIS A 79 10.11 5.05 -1.98
CA HIS A 79 9.80 4.79 -3.39
C HIS A 79 10.94 4.06 -4.13
N ALA A 80 12.19 4.13 -3.66
CA ALA A 80 13.30 3.41 -4.29
C ALA A 80 13.04 1.89 -4.41
N VAL A 81 12.31 1.33 -3.43
CA VAL A 81 11.95 -0.09 -3.40
C VAL A 81 10.98 -0.47 -4.51
N ILE A 82 10.14 0.47 -4.98
CA ILE A 82 9.16 0.23 -6.06
C ILE A 82 9.91 -0.12 -7.35
N GLY A 83 10.89 0.70 -7.75
CA GLY A 83 11.70 0.45 -8.93
C GLY A 83 12.46 -0.87 -8.86
N PHE A 84 12.97 -1.24 -7.68
CA PHE A 84 13.65 -2.53 -7.47
C PHE A 84 12.70 -3.73 -7.69
N TYR A 85 11.52 -3.74 -7.06
CA TYR A 85 10.58 -4.85 -7.23
C TYR A 85 9.92 -4.87 -8.62
N PHE A 86 9.70 -3.70 -9.22
CA PHE A 86 9.21 -3.62 -10.59
C PHE A 86 10.23 -4.19 -11.57
N ALA A 87 11.52 -3.86 -11.44
CA ALA A 87 12.59 -4.47 -12.23
C ALA A 87 12.59 -6.01 -12.09
N LYS A 88 12.49 -6.53 -10.86
CA LYS A 88 12.41 -7.99 -10.61
C LYS A 88 11.20 -8.62 -11.31
N ALA A 89 10.03 -7.98 -11.21
CA ALA A 89 8.81 -8.48 -11.81
C ALA A 89 8.90 -8.50 -13.36
N LEU A 90 9.45 -7.45 -13.97
CA LEU A 90 9.68 -7.38 -15.41
C LEU A 90 10.67 -8.43 -15.92
N LEU A 91 11.80 -8.63 -15.23
CA LEU A 91 12.78 -9.66 -15.58
C LEU A 91 12.16 -11.05 -15.48
N ALA A 92 11.36 -11.32 -14.44
CA ALA A 92 10.63 -12.57 -14.29
C ALA A 92 9.59 -12.80 -15.39
N ALA A 93 9.00 -11.72 -15.92
CA ALA A 93 8.10 -11.75 -17.08
C ALA A 93 8.85 -11.84 -18.43
N GLY A 94 10.19 -11.85 -18.44
CA GLY A 94 11.01 -11.98 -19.64
C GLY A 94 11.27 -10.66 -20.38
N HIS A 95 10.95 -9.51 -19.79
CA HIS A 95 11.26 -8.18 -20.34
C HIS A 95 12.73 -7.79 -20.09
N SER A 96 13.30 -6.96 -20.96
CA SER A 96 14.63 -6.38 -20.72
C SER A 96 14.50 -5.09 -19.92
N VAL A 97 15.36 -4.91 -18.92
CA VAL A 97 15.24 -3.82 -17.96
C VAL A 97 16.55 -3.05 -17.86
N THR A 98 16.44 -1.72 -17.97
CA THR A 98 17.48 -0.79 -17.55
C THR A 98 16.98 0.04 -16.38
N VAL A 99 17.73 0.08 -15.28
CA VAL A 99 17.44 0.93 -14.12
C VAL A 99 18.41 2.10 -14.12
N LEU A 100 17.90 3.30 -14.41
CA LEU A 100 18.62 4.56 -14.22
C LEU A 100 18.37 5.06 -12.79
N THR A 101 19.40 5.03 -11.95
CA THR A 101 19.31 5.55 -10.59
C THR A 101 19.87 6.96 -10.50
N VAL A 102 19.12 7.88 -9.87
CA VAL A 102 19.52 9.28 -9.77
C VAL A 102 20.84 9.47 -9.02
N GLY A 103 21.75 10.26 -9.57
CA GLY A 103 23.02 10.61 -8.94
C GLY A 103 24.16 9.67 -9.36
N GLU A 104 25.04 9.33 -8.42
CA GLU A 104 26.31 8.65 -8.71
C GLU A 104 26.40 7.27 -8.05
N GLU A 105 27.00 6.31 -8.77
CA GLU A 105 27.20 4.93 -8.32
C GLU A 105 28.04 4.85 -7.03
N GLY A 106 29.08 5.67 -6.93
CA GLY A 106 29.99 5.67 -5.77
C GLY A 106 29.42 6.30 -4.49
N SER A 107 28.19 6.82 -4.51
CA SER A 107 27.62 7.54 -3.36
C SER A 107 27.27 6.62 -2.18
N ASP A 108 27.33 7.14 -0.95
CA ASP A 108 26.97 6.38 0.26
C ASP A 108 25.52 5.91 0.28
N LYS A 109 24.64 6.53 -0.51
CA LYS A 109 23.26 6.07 -0.70
C LYS A 109 23.22 4.68 -1.33
N MET A 110 24.13 4.38 -2.26
CA MET A 110 24.18 3.09 -2.97
C MET A 110 24.62 1.92 -2.09
N LYS A 111 25.22 2.21 -0.93
CA LYS A 111 25.56 1.20 0.09
C LYS A 111 24.35 0.74 0.91
N LYS A 112 23.20 1.39 0.75
CA LYS A 112 21.97 1.08 1.49
C LYS A 112 20.97 0.35 0.61
N PRO A 113 20.07 -0.47 1.18
CA PRO A 113 18.96 -1.02 0.43
C PRO A 113 18.07 0.07 -0.21
N PRO A 114 17.39 -0.23 -1.34
CA PRO A 114 17.51 -1.47 -2.10
C PRO A 114 18.79 -1.53 -2.97
N PHE A 115 19.54 -0.43 -3.09
CA PHE A 115 20.69 -0.29 -4.00
C PHE A 115 21.81 -1.29 -3.73
N SER A 116 22.09 -1.58 -2.46
CA SER A 116 23.07 -2.61 -2.06
C SER A 116 22.72 -4.03 -2.54
N ARG A 117 21.51 -4.22 -3.09
CA ARG A 117 20.99 -5.49 -3.61
C ARG A 117 20.82 -5.47 -5.13
N PHE A 118 21.29 -4.43 -5.83
CA PHE A 118 21.18 -4.35 -7.29
C PHE A 118 21.95 -5.45 -8.03
N SER A 119 22.90 -6.10 -7.36
CA SER A 119 23.51 -7.34 -7.85
C SER A 119 22.48 -8.45 -8.11
N GLU A 120 21.35 -8.47 -7.42
CA GLU A 120 20.22 -9.38 -7.72
C GLU A 120 19.60 -9.06 -9.08
N LEU A 121 19.52 -7.77 -9.45
CA LEU A 121 18.97 -7.35 -10.74
C LEU A 121 19.94 -7.65 -11.88
N THR A 122 21.22 -7.31 -11.71
CA THR A 122 22.23 -7.54 -12.76
C THR A 122 22.49 -9.03 -12.98
N SER A 123 22.47 -9.84 -11.92
CA SER A 123 22.54 -11.30 -12.05
C SER A 123 21.33 -11.90 -12.77
N ALA A 124 20.17 -11.22 -12.72
CA ALA A 124 18.97 -11.59 -13.46
C ALA A 124 18.90 -10.97 -14.87
N GLY A 125 19.95 -10.23 -15.30
CA GLY A 125 20.08 -9.70 -16.65
C GLY A 125 19.65 -8.25 -16.84
N ALA A 126 19.38 -7.49 -15.78
CA ALA A 126 19.15 -6.05 -15.89
C ALA A 126 20.46 -5.27 -16.08
N SER A 127 20.36 -4.14 -16.78
CA SER A 127 21.38 -3.10 -16.80
C SER A 127 21.09 -2.08 -15.71
N THR A 128 22.13 -1.62 -15.00
CA THR A 128 22.01 -0.54 -14.01
C THR A 128 22.95 0.60 -14.42
N VAL A 129 22.42 1.81 -14.49
CA VAL A 129 23.17 3.03 -14.81
C VAL A 129 22.84 4.13 -13.79
N TRP A 130 23.72 5.12 -13.69
CA TRP A 130 23.60 6.24 -12.77
C TRP A 130 23.74 7.55 -13.54
N GLY A 131 22.95 8.56 -13.18
CA GLY A 131 23.01 9.84 -13.86
C GLY A 131 21.95 10.83 -13.40
N ASP A 132 21.89 11.95 -14.11
CA ASP A 132 20.90 13.00 -13.91
C ASP A 132 19.66 12.73 -14.77
N PRO A 133 18.44 12.64 -14.19
CA PRO A 133 17.19 12.58 -14.95
C PRO A 133 16.96 13.75 -15.92
N ALA A 134 17.66 14.87 -15.73
CA ALA A 134 17.64 15.98 -16.69
C ALA A 134 18.38 15.64 -18.01
N ASP A 135 19.24 14.62 -18.02
CA ASP A 135 20.00 14.15 -19.18
C ASP A 135 19.99 12.62 -19.27
N VAL A 136 18.79 12.06 -19.43
CA VAL A 136 18.58 10.61 -19.54
C VAL A 136 19.39 10.02 -20.69
N GLY A 137 19.47 10.73 -21.82
CA GLY A 137 20.20 10.29 -23.02
C GLY A 137 21.69 10.08 -22.76
N ALA A 138 22.35 10.95 -22.00
CA ALA A 138 23.73 10.74 -21.60
C ALA A 138 23.90 9.50 -20.72
N ALA A 139 22.95 9.22 -19.82
CA ALA A 139 23.03 8.10 -18.89
C ALA A 139 22.76 6.73 -19.54
N VAL A 140 21.85 6.66 -20.52
CA VAL A 140 21.46 5.40 -21.19
C VAL A 140 22.12 5.20 -22.55
N GLY A 141 22.80 6.20 -23.08
CA GLY A 141 23.49 6.16 -24.38
C GLY A 141 22.53 5.87 -25.54
N GLY A 142 22.95 5.00 -26.46
CA GLY A 142 22.17 4.63 -27.65
C GLY A 142 21.08 3.58 -27.41
N ALA A 143 20.75 3.25 -26.16
CA ALA A 143 19.70 2.28 -25.85
C ALA A 143 18.30 2.81 -26.21
N SER A 144 17.45 1.94 -26.74
CA SER A 144 16.04 2.23 -27.03
C SER A 144 15.11 1.48 -26.07
N PHE A 145 13.94 2.08 -25.82
CA PHE A 145 12.98 1.59 -24.85
C PHE A 145 11.56 1.66 -25.40
N ASP A 146 10.78 0.61 -25.17
CA ASP A 146 9.36 0.57 -25.48
C ASP A 146 8.54 1.29 -24.41
N VAL A 147 9.02 1.24 -23.15
CA VAL A 147 8.34 1.79 -21.98
C VAL A 147 9.32 2.54 -21.09
N VAL A 148 8.89 3.68 -20.55
CA VAL A 148 9.60 4.40 -19.49
C VAL A 148 8.71 4.49 -18.26
N LEU A 149 9.25 4.17 -17.08
CA LEU A 149 8.66 4.49 -15.79
C LEU A 149 9.48 5.61 -15.13
N ASP A 150 8.84 6.72 -14.80
CA ASP A 150 9.38 7.69 -13.84
C ASP A 150 8.90 7.33 -12.42
N ASN A 151 9.83 6.88 -11.59
CA ASN A 151 9.68 6.62 -10.15
C ASN A 151 10.52 7.60 -9.30
N ASN A 152 10.81 8.78 -9.84
CA ASN A 152 11.66 9.76 -9.18
C ASN A 152 10.95 11.09 -8.93
N GLY A 153 10.25 11.61 -9.92
CA GLY A 153 9.70 12.95 -9.86
C GLY A 153 8.49 13.08 -8.96
N LYS A 154 8.32 14.28 -8.40
CA LYS A 154 7.23 14.66 -7.49
C LYS A 154 6.45 15.88 -7.99
N ASP A 155 6.94 16.50 -9.04
CA ASP A 155 6.48 17.73 -9.66
C ASP A 155 6.92 17.76 -11.13
N LEU A 156 6.40 18.75 -11.87
CA LEU A 156 6.61 18.85 -13.30
C LEU A 156 8.08 19.12 -13.63
N ASP A 157 8.78 19.95 -12.85
CA ASP A 157 10.18 20.27 -13.09
C ASP A 157 11.07 19.02 -13.06
N ALA A 158 10.76 18.06 -12.18
CA ALA A 158 11.51 16.81 -12.09
C ALA A 158 11.17 15.80 -13.20
N VAL A 159 9.91 15.71 -13.63
CA VAL A 159 9.45 14.67 -14.58
C VAL A 159 9.55 15.12 -16.03
N LYS A 160 9.37 16.42 -16.29
CA LYS A 160 9.31 16.97 -17.65
C LYS A 160 10.55 16.62 -18.49
N PRO A 161 11.80 16.69 -17.98
CA PRO A 161 12.97 16.30 -18.77
C PRO A 161 12.94 14.82 -19.22
N VAL A 162 12.54 13.92 -18.32
CA VAL A 162 12.42 12.48 -18.61
C VAL A 162 11.32 12.22 -19.65
N ALA A 163 10.17 12.87 -19.49
CA ALA A 163 9.04 12.76 -20.40
C ALA A 163 9.34 13.36 -21.79
N ASP A 164 9.91 14.55 -21.87
CA ASP A 164 10.33 15.17 -23.13
C ASP A 164 11.34 14.27 -23.86
N TRP A 165 12.34 13.75 -23.14
CA TRP A 165 13.31 12.81 -23.70
C TRP A 165 12.61 11.55 -24.22
N ALA A 166 11.76 10.90 -23.42
CA ALA A 166 11.05 9.69 -23.80
C ALA A 166 10.21 9.89 -25.06
N LYS A 167 9.52 11.03 -25.16
CA LYS A 167 8.77 11.42 -26.36
C LYS A 167 9.68 11.58 -27.58
N SER A 168 10.80 12.30 -27.44
CA SER A 168 11.76 12.49 -28.54
C SER A 168 12.43 11.20 -28.99
N ALA A 169 12.63 10.25 -28.07
CA ALA A 169 13.20 8.93 -28.31
C ALA A 169 12.19 7.94 -28.91
N GLY A 170 10.91 8.33 -29.07
CA GLY A 170 9.88 7.49 -29.65
C GLY A 170 9.37 6.39 -28.72
N VAL A 171 9.47 6.57 -27.39
CA VAL A 171 8.97 5.62 -26.40
C VAL A 171 7.45 5.48 -26.54
N GLY A 172 6.98 4.23 -26.62
CA GLY A 172 5.58 3.90 -26.90
C GLY A 172 4.64 4.07 -25.69
N GLN A 173 5.15 3.95 -24.46
CA GLN A 173 4.36 4.04 -23.24
C GLN A 173 5.11 4.77 -22.11
N PHE A 174 4.44 5.69 -21.43
CA PHE A 174 4.99 6.41 -20.28
C PHE A 174 4.22 6.12 -18.99
N LEU A 175 4.90 5.59 -17.98
CA LEU A 175 4.34 5.28 -16.67
C LEU A 175 4.89 6.26 -15.63
N PHE A 176 4.07 6.63 -14.65
CA PHE A 176 4.48 7.55 -13.58
C PHE A 176 4.06 7.06 -12.20
N ILE A 177 4.99 7.05 -11.24
CA ILE A 177 4.68 6.87 -9.82
C ILE A 177 4.25 8.23 -9.22
N SER A 178 2.95 8.40 -9.12
CA SER A 178 2.29 9.49 -8.40
C SER A 178 2.22 9.18 -6.89
N SER A 179 1.20 9.65 -6.19
CA SER A 179 0.98 9.36 -4.77
C SER A 179 -0.49 9.42 -4.41
N ALA A 180 -1.00 8.42 -3.69
CA ALA A 180 -2.33 8.53 -3.08
C ALA A 180 -2.35 9.54 -1.92
N GLY A 181 -1.19 10.03 -1.49
CA GLY A 181 -1.07 11.10 -0.50
C GLY A 181 -1.66 12.46 -0.94
N ILE A 182 -1.98 12.60 -2.24
CA ILE A 182 -2.54 13.81 -2.84
C ILE A 182 -4.07 13.88 -2.72
N TYR A 183 -4.77 12.80 -2.42
CA TYR A 183 -6.22 12.85 -2.19
C TYR A 183 -6.56 13.86 -1.08
N THR A 184 -7.67 14.57 -1.26
CA THR A 184 -8.27 15.38 -0.19
C THR A 184 -9.02 14.48 0.78
N LEU A 185 -9.25 14.96 2.01
CA LEU A 185 -10.10 14.24 2.96
C LEU A 185 -11.46 13.91 2.32
N THR A 186 -11.94 12.68 2.56
CA THR A 186 -13.23 12.18 2.08
C THR A 186 -14.07 11.70 3.26
N ASP A 187 -15.38 11.89 3.15
CA ASP A 187 -16.37 11.31 4.07
C ASP A 187 -16.77 9.89 3.65
N GLN A 188 -16.29 9.41 2.50
CA GLN A 188 -16.62 8.10 1.92
C GLN A 188 -15.34 7.28 1.62
N PRO A 189 -14.57 6.88 2.65
CA PRO A 189 -13.41 6.04 2.42
C PRO A 189 -13.84 4.59 2.11
N PRO A 190 -13.06 3.78 1.37
CA PRO A 190 -11.73 4.06 0.82
C PRO A 190 -11.72 5.06 -0.34
N HIS A 191 -10.57 5.69 -0.57
CA HIS A 191 -10.35 6.43 -1.81
C HIS A 191 -10.35 5.52 -3.04
N VAL A 192 -10.96 6.02 -4.11
CA VAL A 192 -10.99 5.36 -5.42
C VAL A 192 -10.49 6.33 -6.50
N GLU A 193 -10.05 5.80 -7.63
CA GLU A 193 -9.56 6.63 -8.72
C GLU A 193 -10.68 7.55 -9.24
N GLY A 194 -10.39 8.85 -9.33
CA GLY A 194 -11.37 9.89 -9.67
C GLY A 194 -11.83 10.74 -8.48
N ASP A 195 -11.55 10.32 -7.25
CA ASP A 195 -11.78 11.16 -6.06
C ASP A 195 -10.98 12.46 -6.11
N ALA A 196 -11.49 13.47 -5.41
CA ALA A 196 -10.88 14.78 -5.33
C ALA A 196 -9.44 14.72 -4.80
N VAL A 197 -8.56 15.46 -5.48
CA VAL A 197 -7.13 15.59 -5.15
C VAL A 197 -6.79 17.02 -4.84
N LYS A 198 -5.68 17.23 -4.13
CA LYS A 198 -5.11 18.55 -3.90
C LYS A 198 -4.53 19.05 -5.22
N GLU A 199 -5.25 19.92 -5.92
CA GLU A 199 -4.84 20.48 -7.22
C GLU A 199 -3.44 21.13 -7.20
N SER A 200 -3.00 21.62 -6.05
CA SER A 200 -1.67 22.19 -5.85
C SER A 200 -0.55 21.16 -5.67
N ALA A 201 -0.85 19.86 -5.59
CA ALA A 201 0.16 18.83 -5.47
C ALA A 201 0.89 18.64 -6.81
N GLY A 202 2.22 18.67 -6.80
CA GLY A 202 3.05 18.54 -8.01
C GLY A 202 2.71 17.33 -8.88
N HIS A 203 2.41 16.17 -8.27
CA HIS A 203 1.98 14.96 -8.97
C HIS A 203 0.75 15.17 -9.86
N VAL A 204 -0.21 16.02 -9.47
CA VAL A 204 -1.40 16.33 -10.30
C VAL A 204 -0.98 17.07 -11.57
N GLY A 205 -0.02 17.99 -11.47
CA GLY A 205 0.56 18.68 -12.62
C GLY A 205 1.25 17.71 -13.58
N VAL A 206 1.99 16.73 -13.04
CA VAL A 206 2.63 15.67 -13.83
C VAL A 206 1.60 14.80 -14.52
N GLU A 207 0.58 14.31 -13.80
CA GLU A 207 -0.50 13.47 -14.34
C GLU A 207 -1.20 14.16 -15.53
N LYS A 208 -1.51 15.46 -15.40
CA LYS A 208 -2.09 16.26 -16.49
C LYS A 208 -1.15 16.40 -17.68
N TYR A 209 0.14 16.60 -17.42
CA TYR A 209 1.14 16.77 -18.46
C TYR A 209 1.38 15.48 -19.25
N ILE A 210 1.63 14.35 -18.59
CA ILE A 210 1.82 13.07 -19.30
C ILE A 210 0.57 12.67 -20.09
N ALA A 211 -0.62 13.02 -19.58
CA ALA A 211 -1.87 12.78 -20.28
C ALA A 211 -2.03 13.58 -21.58
N ALA A 212 -1.41 14.77 -21.66
CA ALA A 212 -1.40 15.59 -22.85
C ALA A 212 -0.32 15.17 -23.86
N GLU A 213 0.81 14.63 -23.37
CA GLU A 213 1.99 14.37 -24.19
C GLU A 213 2.05 12.98 -24.81
N PHE A 214 1.41 11.98 -24.19
CA PHE A 214 1.52 10.57 -24.60
C PHE A 214 0.16 9.96 -24.95
N GLY A 215 0.12 9.19 -26.05
CA GLY A 215 -1.06 8.40 -26.42
C GLY A 215 -1.29 7.19 -25.53
N SER A 216 -0.22 6.59 -25.01
CA SER A 216 -0.26 5.53 -23.99
C SER A 216 0.49 5.98 -22.75
N TRP A 217 -0.26 6.28 -21.69
CA TRP A 217 0.29 6.62 -20.37
C TRP A 217 -0.52 5.96 -19.27
N ALA A 218 0.10 5.75 -18.11
CA ALA A 218 -0.60 5.42 -16.89
C ALA A 218 0.08 6.02 -15.66
N SER A 219 -0.70 6.31 -14.62
CA SER A 219 -0.17 6.79 -13.34
C SER A 219 -0.56 5.88 -12.18
N PHE A 220 0.36 5.66 -11.26
CA PHE A 220 0.21 4.77 -10.12
C PHE A 220 0.33 5.57 -8.83
N ARG A 221 -0.66 5.48 -7.95
CA ARG A 221 -0.76 6.22 -6.69
C ARG A 221 -0.51 5.28 -5.51
N PRO A 222 0.75 5.01 -5.12
CA PRO A 222 1.05 4.21 -3.94
C PRO A 222 0.76 4.95 -2.64
N GLN A 223 0.68 4.18 -1.55
CA GLN A 223 0.63 4.67 -0.16
C GLN A 223 1.86 4.18 0.63
N TYR A 224 1.65 3.68 1.84
CA TYR A 224 2.70 3.03 2.60
C TYR A 224 2.95 1.63 2.04
N MET A 225 4.22 1.28 1.97
CA MET A 225 4.63 -0.03 1.50
C MET A 225 5.75 -0.59 2.36
N ILE A 226 5.78 -1.91 2.38
CA ILE A 226 6.84 -2.74 2.94
C ILE A 226 7.54 -3.50 1.84
N GLY A 227 8.61 -4.16 2.23
CA GLY A 227 9.27 -5.14 1.41
C GLY A 227 10.70 -5.29 1.84
N SER A 228 11.22 -6.49 1.67
CA SER A 228 12.63 -6.76 1.84
C SER A 228 13.44 -5.73 1.03
N GLY A 229 14.39 -5.05 1.68
CA GLY A 229 15.19 -3.97 1.09
C GLY A 229 14.56 -2.56 1.09
N ASN A 230 13.40 -2.36 1.72
CA ASN A 230 12.87 -1.02 1.99
C ASN A 230 13.79 -0.28 3.00
N ASN A 231 14.09 0.98 2.70
CA ASN A 231 14.99 1.82 3.51
C ASN A 231 14.26 2.90 4.32
N LYS A 232 12.92 2.86 4.32
CA LYS A 232 12.09 3.70 5.17
C LYS A 232 11.72 2.94 6.43
N ASP A 233 12.14 3.47 7.58
CA ASP A 233 11.85 2.93 8.90
C ASP A 233 10.38 3.16 9.28
N CYS A 234 9.50 2.27 8.85
CA CYS A 234 8.09 2.26 9.25
C CYS A 234 7.83 1.11 10.23
N GLU A 235 8.19 -0.12 9.83
CA GLU A 235 7.98 -1.33 10.63
C GLU A 235 9.00 -1.40 11.77
N GLU A 236 10.23 -0.95 11.49
CA GLU A 236 11.32 -0.79 12.46
C GLU A 236 10.88 0.02 13.68
N TRP A 237 10.04 1.04 13.48
CA TRP A 237 9.51 1.84 14.58
C TRP A 237 8.71 0.97 15.57
N PHE A 238 7.91 0.01 15.10
CA PHE A 238 7.22 -0.93 15.98
C PHE A 238 8.19 -1.96 16.57
N PHE A 239 9.03 -2.57 15.73
CA PHE A 239 9.97 -3.61 16.17
C PHE A 239 10.92 -3.10 17.25
N ASP A 240 11.44 -1.88 17.13
CA ASP A 240 12.34 -1.26 18.09
C ASP A 240 11.75 -1.24 19.52
N ARG A 241 10.43 -1.02 19.63
CA ARG A 241 9.69 -1.02 20.90
C ARG A 241 9.36 -2.43 21.36
N ILE A 242 8.87 -3.27 20.44
CA ILE A 242 8.44 -4.63 20.71
C ILE A 242 9.58 -5.51 21.24
N VAL A 243 10.75 -5.51 20.57
CA VAL A 243 11.88 -6.36 20.99
C VAL A 243 12.49 -5.91 22.31
N ARG A 244 12.32 -4.63 22.67
CA ARG A 244 12.73 -4.05 23.95
C ARG A 244 11.65 -4.13 25.03
N LYS A 245 10.54 -4.81 24.76
CA LYS A 245 9.39 -4.97 25.68
C LYS A 245 8.86 -3.62 26.20
N ARG A 246 8.90 -2.60 25.34
CA ARG A 246 8.37 -1.27 25.65
C ARG A 246 6.92 -1.16 25.16
N PRO A 247 6.06 -0.41 25.88
CA PRO A 247 4.75 -0.06 25.35
C PRO A 247 4.88 0.68 24.01
N VAL A 248 3.93 0.42 23.11
CA VAL A 248 3.85 1.03 21.78
C VAL A 248 2.87 2.20 21.84
N PRO A 249 3.34 3.47 21.83
CA PRO A 249 2.47 4.63 21.91
C PRO A 249 1.78 4.89 20.56
N ILE A 250 0.48 4.63 20.48
CA ILE A 250 -0.32 4.86 19.27
C ILE A 250 -1.21 6.08 19.45
N PRO A 251 -1.15 7.07 18.54
CA PRO A 251 -1.95 8.29 18.68
C PRO A 251 -3.43 8.03 18.41
N GLY A 252 -4.28 8.73 19.15
CA GLY A 252 -5.74 8.59 19.05
C GLY A 252 -6.22 7.22 19.50
N SER A 253 -7.27 6.70 18.85
CA SER A 253 -7.86 5.40 19.18
C SER A 253 -7.10 4.20 18.60
N GLY A 254 -6.12 4.41 17.72
CA GLY A 254 -5.45 3.35 16.96
C GLY A 254 -6.31 2.64 15.91
N MET A 255 -7.59 3.01 15.77
CA MET A 255 -8.54 2.44 14.82
C MET A 255 -8.51 3.12 13.44
N GLN A 256 -7.62 4.10 13.25
CA GLN A 256 -7.38 4.71 11.95
C GLN A 256 -6.91 3.65 10.96
N LEU A 257 -7.50 3.65 9.77
CA LEU A 257 -7.24 2.67 8.72
C LEU A 257 -6.20 3.18 7.73
N THR A 258 -5.24 2.33 7.37
CA THR A 258 -4.28 2.62 6.30
C THR A 258 -3.97 1.41 5.44
N ASN A 259 -3.58 1.59 4.18
CA ASN A 259 -3.00 0.50 3.40
C ASN A 259 -1.53 0.36 3.75
N ILE A 260 -1.12 -0.89 3.98
CA ILE A 260 0.29 -1.29 3.95
C ILE A 260 0.40 -2.32 2.85
N SER A 261 1.18 -2.00 1.82
CA SER A 261 1.27 -2.82 0.61
C SER A 261 2.64 -3.42 0.47
N HIS A 262 2.78 -4.67 0.05
CA HIS A 262 4.10 -5.21 -0.25
C HIS A 262 4.58 -4.71 -1.62
N ALA A 263 5.85 -4.31 -1.72
CA ALA A 263 6.43 -3.79 -2.96
C ALA A 263 6.39 -4.78 -4.15
N ARG A 264 6.39 -6.09 -3.86
CA ARG A 264 6.09 -7.16 -4.86
C ARG A 264 4.79 -6.91 -5.60
N ASP A 265 3.71 -6.65 -4.85
CA ASP A 265 2.38 -6.46 -5.43
C ASP A 265 2.30 -5.17 -6.23
N LEU A 266 2.93 -4.09 -5.74
CA LEU A 266 3.08 -2.84 -6.50
C LEU A 266 3.80 -3.11 -7.83
N GLY A 267 4.94 -3.80 -7.79
CA GLY A 267 5.67 -4.21 -8.99
C GLY A 267 4.81 -5.01 -9.97
N SER A 268 4.00 -5.94 -9.48
CA SER A 268 3.11 -6.74 -10.33
C SER A 268 2.01 -5.92 -11.00
N MET A 269 1.45 -4.89 -10.35
CA MET A 269 0.48 -3.99 -10.97
C MET A 269 1.10 -3.21 -12.12
N LEU A 270 2.32 -2.70 -11.91
CA LEU A 270 3.06 -1.99 -12.95
C LEU A 270 3.40 -2.92 -14.13
N THR A 271 3.83 -4.15 -13.85
CA THR A 271 4.11 -5.15 -14.89
C THR A 271 2.87 -5.45 -15.72
N LEU A 272 1.70 -5.61 -15.10
CA LEU A 272 0.45 -5.80 -15.85
C LEU A 272 0.12 -4.62 -16.76
N ALA A 273 0.46 -3.39 -16.38
CA ALA A 273 0.26 -2.22 -17.25
C ALA A 273 1.24 -2.18 -18.43
N VAL A 274 2.47 -2.68 -18.24
CA VAL A 274 3.44 -2.92 -19.32
C VAL A 274 2.91 -4.02 -20.25
N GLU A 275 2.34 -5.08 -19.70
CA GLU A 275 1.82 -6.20 -20.50
C GLU A 275 0.48 -5.87 -21.18
N ASN A 276 -0.32 -4.97 -20.63
CA ASN A 276 -1.64 -4.61 -21.16
C ASN A 276 -1.71 -3.11 -21.48
N PRO A 277 -0.88 -2.60 -22.41
CA PRO A 277 -0.75 -1.16 -22.64
C PRO A 277 -2.06 -0.52 -23.10
N ASP A 278 -2.87 -1.23 -23.90
CA ASP A 278 -4.17 -0.71 -24.38
C ASP A 278 -5.19 -0.58 -23.23
N ALA A 279 -5.16 -1.51 -22.27
CA ALA A 279 -6.03 -1.44 -21.10
C ALA A 279 -5.56 -0.36 -20.12
N ALA A 280 -4.24 -0.20 -19.97
CA ALA A 280 -3.62 0.76 -19.07
C ALA A 280 -3.65 2.21 -19.62
N ALA A 281 -3.73 2.39 -20.93
CA ALA A 281 -3.63 3.69 -21.57
C ALA A 281 -4.71 4.67 -21.05
N GLY A 282 -4.26 5.85 -20.61
CA GLY A 282 -5.14 6.90 -20.12
C GLY A 282 -5.66 6.67 -18.70
N LYS A 283 -5.06 5.76 -17.93
CA LYS A 283 -5.57 5.34 -16.62
C LYS A 283 -4.70 5.79 -15.46
N ILE A 284 -5.38 6.03 -14.35
CA ILE A 284 -4.79 6.18 -13.03
C ILE A 284 -5.15 4.92 -12.24
N PHE A 285 -4.21 4.43 -11.45
CA PHE A 285 -4.34 3.25 -10.61
C PHE A 285 -3.93 3.58 -9.18
N ASN A 286 -4.78 3.30 -8.21
CA ASN A 286 -4.36 3.21 -6.81
C ASN A 286 -3.47 1.98 -6.66
N CYS A 287 -2.20 2.20 -6.33
CA CYS A 287 -1.19 1.16 -6.29
C CYS A 287 -1.00 0.68 -4.84
N VAL A 288 -2.03 0.00 -4.33
CA VAL A 288 -2.17 -0.36 -2.90
C VAL A 288 -2.66 -1.80 -2.73
N SER A 289 -2.47 -2.37 -1.54
CA SER A 289 -3.04 -3.67 -1.19
C SER A 289 -4.57 -3.64 -1.16
N ASP A 290 -5.15 -4.81 -1.27
CA ASP A 290 -6.59 -5.08 -1.23
C ASP A 290 -7.20 -5.07 0.18
N ARG A 291 -6.38 -4.86 1.21
CA ARG A 291 -6.80 -4.71 2.60
C ARG A 291 -6.22 -3.46 3.23
N ALA A 292 -7.02 -2.80 4.06
CA ALA A 292 -6.54 -1.83 5.03
C ALA A 292 -6.27 -2.53 6.37
N VAL A 293 -5.40 -1.93 7.17
CA VAL A 293 -5.15 -2.30 8.56
C VAL A 293 -5.41 -1.13 9.49
N THR A 294 -5.83 -1.42 10.71
CA THR A 294 -5.80 -0.42 11.78
C THR A 294 -4.37 -0.22 12.28
N LEU A 295 -4.06 0.94 12.86
CA LEU A 295 -2.75 1.17 13.49
C LEU A 295 -2.48 0.16 14.62
N ASP A 296 -3.49 -0.14 15.43
CA ASP A 296 -3.46 -1.22 16.43
C ASP A 296 -3.21 -2.59 15.79
N GLY A 297 -3.85 -2.85 14.65
CA GLY A 297 -3.70 -4.09 13.90
C GLY A 297 -2.28 -4.26 13.41
N LEU A 298 -1.67 -3.18 12.87
CA LEU A 298 -0.28 -3.19 12.42
C LEU A 298 0.68 -3.48 13.59
N ALA A 299 0.53 -2.82 14.74
CA ALA A 299 1.34 -3.10 15.92
C ALA A 299 1.22 -4.56 16.39
N LYS A 300 0.01 -5.12 16.41
CA LYS A 300 -0.24 -6.52 16.76
C LYS A 300 0.37 -7.49 15.75
N MET A 301 0.29 -7.20 14.45
CA MET A 301 0.91 -8.02 13.41
C MET A 301 2.44 -7.98 13.49
N CYS A 302 3.03 -6.80 13.75
CA CYS A 302 4.46 -6.67 14.00
C CYS A 302 4.89 -7.48 15.23
N ALA A 303 4.11 -7.46 16.32
CA ALA A 303 4.41 -8.24 17.51
C ALA A 303 4.32 -9.75 17.24
N ALA A 304 3.29 -10.18 16.51
CA ALA A 304 3.14 -11.57 16.10
C ALA A 304 4.30 -12.03 15.20
N ALA A 305 4.78 -11.19 14.28
CA ALA A 305 5.97 -11.47 13.47
C ALA A 305 7.24 -11.61 14.33
N ALA A 306 7.33 -10.86 15.42
CA ALA A 306 8.39 -10.97 16.42
C ALA A 306 8.20 -12.12 17.43
N GLY A 307 7.15 -12.95 17.27
CA GLY A 307 6.86 -14.06 18.18
C GLY A 307 6.39 -13.64 19.58
N THR A 308 5.83 -12.44 19.73
CA THR A 308 5.40 -11.88 21.01
C THR A 308 4.08 -11.10 20.89
N THR A 309 3.69 -10.41 21.96
CA THR A 309 2.53 -9.50 21.99
C THR A 309 2.98 -8.06 22.21
N ALA A 310 2.25 -7.08 21.66
CA ALA A 310 2.48 -5.67 21.93
C ALA A 310 1.58 -5.18 23.07
N GLU A 311 2.19 -4.45 24.02
CA GLU A 311 1.45 -3.57 24.92
C GLU A 311 1.21 -2.26 24.19
N ILE A 312 -0.04 -1.95 23.86
CA ILE A 312 -0.40 -0.73 23.13
C ILE A 312 -0.90 0.31 24.13
N VAL A 313 -0.39 1.53 24.03
CA VAL A 313 -0.84 2.67 24.84
C VAL A 313 -1.35 3.76 23.91
N HIS A 314 -2.62 4.11 24.06
CA HIS A 314 -3.24 5.19 23.29
C HIS A 314 -3.00 6.54 23.96
N TYR A 315 -2.78 7.58 23.16
CA TYR A 315 -2.57 8.94 23.66
C TYR A 315 -3.16 10.00 22.73
N ASP A 316 -3.56 11.13 23.30
CA ASP A 316 -3.86 12.34 22.52
C ASP A 316 -2.57 13.15 22.33
N PRO A 317 -2.09 13.36 21.09
CA PRO A 317 -0.89 14.15 20.83
C PRO A 317 -0.93 15.56 21.39
N ALA A 318 -2.11 16.22 21.37
CA ALA A 318 -2.26 17.57 21.88
C ALA A 318 -2.13 17.60 23.41
N ALA A 319 -2.82 16.69 24.11
CA ALA A 319 -2.74 16.56 25.56
C ALA A 319 -1.32 16.16 26.04
N ALA A 320 -0.61 15.31 25.29
CA ALA A 320 0.77 14.94 25.57
C ALA A 320 1.80 16.03 25.18
N GLY A 321 1.37 17.09 24.50
CA GLY A 321 2.26 18.17 24.05
C GLY A 321 3.33 17.68 23.07
N VAL A 322 2.97 16.80 22.14
CA VAL A 322 3.88 16.21 21.15
C VAL A 322 3.38 16.40 19.72
N ASP A 323 4.32 16.59 18.79
CA ASP A 323 4.02 16.56 17.37
C ASP A 323 3.84 15.10 16.92
N ALA A 324 2.58 14.75 16.64
CA ALA A 324 2.17 13.47 16.10
C ALA A 324 3.03 12.97 14.92
N LYS A 325 3.41 13.85 14.00
CA LYS A 325 4.17 13.47 12.79
C LYS A 325 5.62 13.09 13.11
N LYS A 326 6.15 13.57 14.24
CA LYS A 326 7.48 13.20 14.73
C LYS A 326 7.43 11.96 15.62
N ALA A 327 6.32 11.78 16.34
CA ALA A 327 6.13 10.66 17.26
C ALA A 327 5.77 9.36 16.55
N PHE A 328 5.04 9.44 15.44
CA PHE A 328 4.44 8.27 14.79
C PHE A 328 4.67 8.27 13.26
N PRO A 329 5.06 7.14 12.65
CA PRO A 329 5.47 7.10 11.23
C PRO A 329 4.30 7.15 10.22
N PHE A 330 3.05 7.01 10.67
CA PHE A 330 1.86 7.04 9.81
C PHE A 330 0.99 8.27 10.07
N ARG A 331 0.09 8.58 9.13
CA ARG A 331 -0.92 9.63 9.32
C ARG A 331 -1.92 9.20 10.40
N ASN A 332 -2.22 10.11 11.32
CA ASN A 332 -3.16 9.87 12.43
C ASN A 332 -4.61 10.11 12.00
N MET A 333 -5.00 9.56 10.86
CA MET A 333 -6.33 9.69 10.26
C MET A 333 -6.56 8.51 9.32
N HIS A 334 -7.81 8.25 8.93
CA HIS A 334 -8.09 7.30 7.86
C HIS A 334 -7.37 7.74 6.58
N PHE A 335 -6.51 6.88 6.06
CA PHE A 335 -5.72 7.12 4.88
C PHE A 335 -5.50 5.79 4.15
N TYR A 336 -6.52 5.38 3.40
CA TYR A 336 -6.54 4.14 2.64
C TYR A 336 -7.35 4.32 1.34
N ALA A 337 -7.03 3.49 0.36
CA ALA A 337 -7.57 3.45 -0.98
C ALA A 337 -7.83 1.98 -1.38
N GLU A 338 -8.57 1.79 -2.48
CA GLU A 338 -8.76 0.48 -3.10
C GLU A 338 -8.03 0.40 -4.44
N PRO A 339 -7.40 -0.74 -4.77
CA PRO A 339 -6.81 -0.97 -6.09
C PRO A 339 -7.89 -1.36 -7.12
N ARG A 340 -8.98 -0.59 -7.18
CA ARG A 340 -10.19 -0.94 -7.92
C ARG A 340 -9.92 -0.96 -9.42
N ALA A 341 -9.31 0.09 -9.97
CA ALA A 341 -8.97 0.12 -11.39
C ALA A 341 -7.97 -0.99 -11.75
N ALA A 342 -7.01 -1.31 -10.88
CA ALA A 342 -6.06 -2.39 -11.14
C ALA A 342 -6.78 -3.76 -11.24
N LYS A 343 -7.75 -4.02 -10.36
CA LYS A 343 -8.57 -5.24 -10.40
C LYS A 343 -9.46 -5.31 -11.63
N GLU A 344 -10.18 -4.24 -11.93
CA GLU A 344 -11.22 -4.23 -12.97
C GLU A 344 -10.65 -4.09 -14.38
N VAL A 345 -9.59 -3.29 -14.56
CA VAL A 345 -9.02 -2.95 -15.87
C VAL A 345 -7.85 -3.88 -16.22
N LEU A 346 -7.00 -4.21 -15.25
CA LEU A 346 -5.81 -5.05 -15.48
C LEU A 346 -6.00 -6.50 -15.03
N GLY A 347 -7.14 -6.85 -14.41
CA GLY A 347 -7.35 -8.18 -13.85
C GLY A 347 -6.42 -8.50 -12.68
N TRP A 348 -5.86 -7.48 -12.01
CA TRP A 348 -4.87 -7.67 -10.97
C TRP A 348 -5.45 -8.34 -9.72
N THR A 349 -4.67 -9.22 -9.10
CA THR A 349 -4.96 -9.83 -7.80
C THR A 349 -3.73 -9.80 -6.91
N SER A 350 -3.92 -9.53 -5.61
CA SER A 350 -2.83 -9.55 -4.64
C SER A 350 -2.22 -10.95 -4.52
N SER A 351 -0.89 -11.00 -4.46
CA SER A 351 -0.13 -12.22 -4.19
C SER A 351 0.44 -12.26 -2.77
N THR A 352 0.33 -11.15 -2.04
CA THR A 352 1.00 -10.94 -0.76
C THR A 352 0.05 -11.01 0.43
N ASN A 353 0.61 -11.16 1.63
CA ASN A 353 -0.14 -11.36 2.85
C ASN A 353 0.61 -10.68 3.99
N LEU A 354 0.14 -9.49 4.37
CA LEU A 354 0.87 -8.61 5.29
C LEU A 354 1.34 -9.29 6.59
N PRO A 355 0.50 -10.06 7.32
CA PRO A 355 0.98 -10.87 8.46
C PRO A 355 2.17 -11.79 8.17
N GLU A 356 2.20 -12.43 7.00
CA GLU A 356 3.31 -13.30 6.59
C GLU A 356 4.52 -12.48 6.12
N ASP A 357 4.29 -11.43 5.34
CA ASP A 357 5.35 -10.55 4.84
C ASP A 357 6.09 -9.82 5.99
N LEU A 358 5.39 -9.51 7.09
CA LEU A 358 6.01 -8.93 8.28
C LEU A 358 6.98 -9.88 8.97
N LYS A 359 6.86 -11.20 8.79
CA LYS A 359 7.85 -12.17 9.31
C LYS A 359 9.15 -12.08 8.52
N GLU A 360 9.06 -11.97 7.19
CA GLU A 360 10.23 -11.73 6.32
C GLU A 360 10.92 -10.42 6.75
N ARG A 361 10.15 -9.35 6.94
CA ARG A 361 10.68 -8.05 7.36
C ARG A 361 11.30 -8.10 8.76
N PHE A 362 10.68 -8.79 9.71
CA PHE A 362 11.22 -8.96 11.06
C PHE A 362 12.52 -9.79 11.06
N ALA A 363 12.63 -10.81 10.21
CA ALA A 363 13.86 -11.59 10.07
C ALA A 363 15.03 -10.70 9.61
N GLU A 364 14.81 -9.80 8.65
CA GLU A 364 15.81 -8.81 8.26
C GLU A 364 16.18 -7.89 9.42
N TYR A 365 15.18 -7.34 10.13
CA TYR A 365 15.38 -6.52 11.32
C TYR A 365 16.25 -7.22 12.36
N ALA A 366 15.93 -8.47 12.70
CA ALA A 366 16.66 -9.27 13.67
C ALA A 366 18.11 -9.51 13.21
N SER A 367 18.30 -9.90 11.95
CA SER A 367 19.63 -10.16 11.39
C SER A 367 20.54 -8.93 11.33
N SER A 368 19.96 -7.72 11.32
CA SER A 368 20.72 -6.46 11.29
C SER A 368 21.42 -6.11 12.61
N GLY A 369 21.10 -6.82 13.71
CA GLY A 369 21.55 -6.49 15.06
C GLY A 369 20.96 -5.18 15.63
N ARG A 370 20.04 -4.51 14.91
CA ARG A 370 19.41 -3.26 15.37
C ARG A 370 18.67 -3.42 16.70
N GLY A 371 18.06 -4.58 16.93
CA GLY A 371 17.35 -4.88 18.19
C GLY A 371 18.26 -4.84 19.42
N GLU A 372 19.55 -5.07 19.26
CA GLU A 372 20.55 -5.14 20.35
C GLU A 372 21.28 -3.81 20.56
N LYS A 373 21.19 -2.88 19.60
CA LYS A 373 21.85 -1.58 19.73
C LYS A 373 21.16 -0.71 20.77
N ALA A 374 21.96 0.01 21.56
CA ALA A 374 21.46 1.04 22.46
C ALA A 374 20.67 2.10 21.68
N MET A 375 19.49 2.47 22.17
CA MET A 375 18.58 3.43 21.56
C MET A 375 17.82 4.18 22.65
N THR A 376 17.57 5.47 22.45
CA THR A 376 16.75 6.28 23.35
C THR A 376 15.32 6.38 22.85
N PHE A 377 14.38 6.53 23.78
CA PHE A 377 12.95 6.59 23.51
C PHE A 377 12.32 7.83 24.17
N ASP A 378 13.06 8.94 24.23
CA ASP A 378 12.69 10.15 24.98
C ASP A 378 11.27 10.66 24.65
N LEU A 379 10.89 10.60 23.37
CA LEU A 379 9.56 11.02 22.93
C LEU A 379 8.48 10.05 23.40
N ASP A 380 8.75 8.74 23.42
CA ASP A 380 7.84 7.73 23.96
C ASP A 380 7.72 7.90 25.48
N ASP A 381 8.83 8.09 26.18
CA ASP A 381 8.84 8.26 27.64
C ASP A 381 8.04 9.50 28.06
N LYS A 382 8.14 10.59 27.28
CA LYS A 382 7.29 11.77 27.44
C LYS A 382 5.81 11.44 27.25
N ILE A 383 5.46 10.69 26.21
CA ILE A 383 4.07 10.28 25.92
C ILE A 383 3.53 9.39 27.05
N LEU A 384 4.27 8.37 27.46
CA LEU A 384 3.89 7.43 28.51
C LEU A 384 3.68 8.15 29.84
N SER A 385 4.59 9.07 30.19
CA SER A 385 4.46 9.92 31.38
C SER A 385 3.19 10.78 31.34
N ALA A 386 2.83 11.33 30.18
CA ALA A 386 1.64 12.18 30.03
C ALA A 386 0.32 11.41 30.21
N VAL A 387 0.30 10.10 29.96
CA VAL A 387 -0.88 9.24 30.13
C VAL A 387 -0.85 8.41 31.42
N GLY A 388 0.13 8.65 32.30
CA GLY A 388 0.27 7.94 33.57
C GLY A 388 0.73 6.48 33.43
N ALA A 389 1.26 6.10 32.27
CA ALA A 389 1.91 4.82 32.07
C ALA A 389 3.37 4.89 32.57
N ALA A 390 3.82 3.87 33.31
CA ALA A 390 5.17 3.87 33.85
C ALA A 390 6.22 3.81 32.70
N PRO A 391 7.22 4.70 32.67
CA PRO A 391 8.33 4.56 31.72
C PRO A 391 9.08 3.26 32.03
N VAL A 392 9.19 2.38 31.04
CA VAL A 392 9.95 1.14 31.19
C VAL A 392 11.43 1.48 31.08
N SER A 393 12.23 1.20 32.11
CA SER A 393 13.68 1.38 32.04
C SER A 393 14.25 0.48 30.93
N VAL A 394 15.08 1.02 30.05
CA VAL A 394 15.83 0.22 29.08
C VAL A 394 16.79 -0.66 29.90
N ALA A 395 16.60 -1.98 29.89
CA ALA A 395 17.59 -2.89 30.47
C ALA A 395 18.90 -2.70 29.69
N ALA A 396 19.98 -2.38 30.42
CA ALA A 396 21.30 -2.09 29.89
C ALA A 396 21.92 -3.29 29.17
#